data_AF-A0A8C9WNU1-F1
#
_entry.id   AF-A0A8C9WNU1-F1
#
_cell.length_a   1.000
_cell.length_b   1.000
_cell.length_c   1.000
_cell.angle_alpha   90.00
_cell.angle_beta   90.00
_cell.angle_gamma   90.00
#
_symmetry.space_group_name_H-M   'P 1'
#
loop_
_entity.id
_entity.type
_entity.pdbx_description
1 polymer ?
#
loop_
_entity_poly.entity_id
_entity_poly.type
_entity_poly.pdbx_seq_one_letter_code
_entity_poly.pdbx_strand_id
1 'polypeptide(L)'
;MSLKTLGHFRDFLPESNVKMLALTGYHEWFKASVHKWFQMVNEISCDRIRKAVKEDQLKPVSGVSKHSASAAQVTSCFSQVWDFWVQLAWPETAGACTFLTRLVEDLSSAAVLYCELIKRKMDNSQQDTKTLTGQLCVALNNVEHVRAFLGNLPRGLGLQGAERAAEERSGAEGAEQGAQAWSSQLWCVDAELHKQLKNMIGQLTDKMLLGLNKYIRHISLSPDSINNDDAVSPLMKYLDDTLVILSESLVKDNLARVLRSLWSLILRIIFDTVAENRDVSVEFYGRFHFTLEALVEFFHAEGEGLTLEDLRNEDHRALERELRLNRCSSSELIEQYFVEKIAQQRMLKHSKFGRMSVRCYYEALEQRLTVEVLHASDLIALDANGLSDPFVIVELCPHHVFPAAKSQRTQVKPKTLHPVFDETFYFRVTPEQHKHRAACVLFTVMDYDWLSTNDFAGEATASLGDFAVPDRAGAHGGGRAVQPLLLHLTRPKPSEKPIMKMLESRTTDREAQEFVRKMKDLEKSMGDEE
;
A
#
# COMPACT_ATOMS: atom_id res chain seq x y z
N MET A 1 -44.26 -40.50 -28.22
CA MET A 1 -42.91 -41.10 -28.14
C MET A 1 -41.99 -40.25 -29.01
N SER A 2 -40.89 -39.71 -28.50
CA SER A 2 -40.02 -38.83 -29.31
C SER A 2 -39.14 -39.64 -30.25
N LEU A 3 -38.70 -39.07 -31.38
CA LEU A 3 -37.73 -39.71 -32.29
C LEU A 3 -36.43 -40.10 -31.56
N LYS A 4 -36.04 -39.31 -30.55
CA LYS A 4 -34.90 -39.60 -29.66
C LYS A 4 -35.14 -40.82 -28.77
N THR A 5 -36.35 -40.97 -28.23
CA THR A 5 -36.75 -42.16 -27.46
C THR A 5 -36.76 -43.42 -28.34
N LEU A 6 -37.24 -43.29 -29.58
CA LEU A 6 -37.20 -44.36 -30.60
C LEU A 6 -35.76 -44.74 -30.99
N GLY A 7 -34.86 -43.74 -31.09
CA GLY A 7 -33.44 -43.96 -31.32
C GLY A 7 -32.74 -44.73 -30.19
N HIS A 8 -33.08 -44.45 -28.94
CA HIS A 8 -32.48 -45.13 -27.76
C HIS A 8 -32.85 -46.61 -27.65
N PHE A 9 -34.00 -47.03 -28.18
CA PHE A 9 -34.36 -48.47 -28.23
C PHE A 9 -33.40 -49.29 -29.11
N ARG A 10 -32.60 -48.64 -29.95
CA ARG A 10 -31.51 -49.26 -30.71
C ARG A 10 -30.44 -49.86 -29.81
N ASP A 11 -30.15 -49.24 -28.66
CA ASP A 11 -29.09 -49.69 -27.74
C ASP A 11 -29.42 -51.02 -27.06
N PHE A 12 -30.68 -51.47 -27.18
CA PHE A 12 -31.17 -52.74 -26.63
C PHE A 12 -31.31 -53.85 -27.70
N LEU A 13 -30.89 -53.61 -28.95
CA LEU A 13 -30.95 -54.59 -30.04
C LEU A 13 -29.61 -55.30 -30.27
N PRO A 14 -29.60 -56.60 -30.62
CA PRO A 14 -28.40 -57.33 -31.00
C PRO A 14 -27.69 -56.70 -32.21
N GLU A 15 -26.35 -56.68 -32.21
CA GLU A 15 -25.51 -56.00 -33.22
C GLU A 15 -25.85 -56.35 -34.69
N SER A 16 -26.36 -57.55 -34.94
CA SER A 16 -26.78 -58.02 -36.27
C SER A 16 -27.94 -57.21 -36.87
N ASN A 17 -28.79 -56.59 -36.05
CA ASN A 17 -30.02 -55.93 -36.47
C ASN A 17 -29.89 -54.39 -36.50
N VAL A 18 -28.78 -53.85 -35.99
CA VAL A 18 -28.53 -52.40 -35.84
C VAL A 18 -28.38 -51.69 -37.19
N LYS A 19 -27.83 -52.38 -38.21
CA LYS A 19 -27.60 -51.82 -39.56
C LYS A 19 -28.86 -51.63 -40.40
N MET A 20 -30.01 -52.18 -39.98
CA MET A 20 -31.27 -52.13 -40.76
C MET A 20 -32.24 -51.02 -40.34
N LEU A 21 -31.91 -50.22 -39.31
CA LEU A 21 -32.82 -49.19 -38.81
C LEU A 21 -32.60 -47.85 -39.52
N ALA A 22 -33.62 -47.37 -40.23
CA ALA A 22 -33.66 -46.08 -40.95
C ALA A 22 -33.50 -44.82 -40.06
N LEU A 23 -33.19 -44.99 -38.78
CA LEU A 23 -33.01 -43.92 -37.79
C LEU A 23 -31.52 -43.61 -37.52
N THR A 24 -30.57 -44.31 -38.13
CA THR A 24 -29.15 -43.93 -38.05
C THR A 24 -28.92 -42.55 -38.65
N GLY A 25 -28.33 -41.62 -37.88
CA GLY A 25 -28.02 -40.27 -38.36
C GLY A 25 -29.20 -39.30 -38.40
N TYR A 26 -30.34 -39.63 -37.76
CA TYR A 26 -31.56 -38.78 -37.80
C TYR A 26 -31.34 -37.34 -37.33
N HIS A 27 -30.33 -37.09 -36.48
CA HIS A 27 -29.98 -35.74 -36.01
C HIS A 27 -29.60 -34.80 -37.15
N GLU A 28 -28.96 -35.30 -38.21
CA GLU A 28 -28.56 -34.50 -39.37
C GLU A 28 -29.76 -33.86 -40.08
N TRP A 29 -30.94 -34.51 -40.06
CA TRP A 29 -32.17 -33.97 -40.62
C TRP A 29 -32.61 -32.68 -39.91
N PHE A 30 -32.26 -32.54 -38.64
CA PHE A 30 -32.63 -31.40 -37.80
C PHE A 30 -31.51 -30.37 -37.67
N LYS A 31 -30.30 -30.61 -38.20
CA LYS A 31 -29.13 -29.72 -38.05
C LYS A 31 -29.42 -28.29 -38.51
N ALA A 32 -30.04 -28.13 -39.68
CA ALA A 32 -30.43 -26.82 -40.21
C ALA A 32 -31.50 -26.14 -39.33
N SER A 33 -32.46 -26.90 -38.81
CA SER A 33 -33.50 -26.38 -37.92
C SER A 33 -32.93 -25.94 -36.57
N VAL A 34 -32.00 -26.71 -36.01
CA VAL A 34 -31.29 -26.40 -34.76
C VAL A 34 -30.43 -25.15 -34.93
N HIS A 35 -29.69 -25.03 -36.05
CA HIS A 35 -28.93 -23.82 -36.34
C HIS A 35 -29.83 -22.57 -36.45
N LYS A 36 -30.96 -22.68 -37.15
CA LYS A 36 -31.96 -21.60 -37.24
C LYS A 36 -32.58 -21.28 -35.87
N TRP A 37 -32.80 -22.28 -35.03
CA TRP A 37 -33.28 -22.10 -33.66
C TRP A 37 -32.30 -21.27 -32.83
N PHE A 38 -30.99 -21.57 -32.87
CA PHE A 38 -29.97 -20.80 -32.15
C PHE A 38 -29.94 -19.33 -32.58
N GLN A 39 -30.00 -19.04 -33.88
CA GLN A 39 -30.07 -17.67 -34.38
C GLN A 39 -31.30 -16.93 -33.84
N MET A 40 -32.48 -17.56 -33.93
CA MET A 40 -33.74 -16.97 -33.47
C MET A 40 -33.77 -16.78 -31.95
N VAL A 41 -33.18 -17.71 -31.19
CA VAL A 41 -33.12 -17.65 -29.73
C VAL A 41 -32.27 -16.50 -29.25
N ASN A 42 -31.15 -16.20 -29.90
CA ASN A 42 -30.35 -15.03 -29.53
C ASN A 42 -31.16 -13.74 -29.71
N GLU A 43 -31.80 -13.55 -30.86
CA GLU A 43 -32.64 -12.37 -31.13
C GLU A 43 -33.78 -12.22 -30.11
N ILE A 44 -34.51 -13.30 -29.86
CA ILE A 44 -35.61 -13.32 -28.88
C ILE A 44 -35.08 -13.04 -27.46
N SER A 45 -33.93 -13.60 -27.09
CA SER A 45 -33.32 -13.38 -25.77
C SER A 45 -32.94 -11.91 -25.60
N CYS A 46 -32.33 -11.30 -26.61
CA CYS A 46 -31.99 -9.87 -26.61
C CYS A 46 -33.24 -8.98 -26.47
N ASP A 47 -34.33 -9.29 -27.17
CA ASP A 47 -35.58 -8.53 -27.07
C ASP A 47 -36.26 -8.68 -25.71
N ARG A 48 -36.25 -9.89 -25.14
CA ARG A 48 -36.71 -10.14 -23.76
C ARG A 48 -35.90 -9.32 -22.76
N ILE A 49 -34.58 -9.31 -22.88
CA ILE A 49 -33.68 -8.53 -22.02
C ILE A 49 -33.99 -7.03 -22.11
N ARG A 50 -34.12 -6.49 -23.33
CA ARG A 50 -34.47 -5.07 -23.55
C ARG A 50 -35.80 -4.71 -22.88
N LYS A 51 -36.82 -5.56 -23.03
CA LYS A 51 -38.13 -5.35 -22.41
C LYS A 51 -38.05 -5.42 -20.89
N ALA A 52 -37.38 -6.43 -20.35
CA ALA A 52 -37.18 -6.61 -18.91
C ALA A 52 -36.51 -5.39 -18.26
N VAL A 53 -35.42 -4.89 -18.85
CA VAL A 53 -34.72 -3.70 -18.33
C VAL A 53 -35.59 -2.45 -18.46
N LYS A 54 -36.36 -2.30 -19.55
CA LYS A 54 -37.25 -1.15 -19.74
C LYS A 54 -38.31 -1.06 -18.64
N GLU A 55 -38.94 -2.18 -18.30
CA GLU A 55 -40.00 -2.29 -17.30
C GLU A 55 -39.48 -2.27 -15.85
N ASP A 56 -38.19 -2.53 -15.64
CA ASP A 56 -37.59 -2.62 -14.30
C ASP A 56 -37.65 -1.30 -13.53
N GLN A 57 -38.05 -1.35 -12.25
CA GLN A 57 -37.99 -0.19 -11.36
C GLN A 57 -36.73 -0.17 -10.47
N LEU A 58 -35.84 -1.16 -10.64
CA LEU A 58 -34.64 -1.37 -9.83
C LEU A 58 -34.96 -1.46 -8.34
N LYS A 59 -36.00 -2.25 -8.04
CA LYS A 59 -36.40 -2.61 -6.69
C LYS A 59 -36.12 -4.10 -6.46
N PRO A 60 -35.71 -4.50 -5.26
CA PRO A 60 -35.45 -5.90 -4.96
C PRO A 60 -36.73 -6.74 -5.13
N VAL A 61 -36.58 -7.98 -5.60
CA VAL A 61 -37.70 -8.92 -5.81
C VAL A 61 -38.35 -9.31 -4.48
N SER A 62 -37.56 -9.47 -3.43
CA SER A 62 -38.02 -9.79 -2.08
C SER A 62 -37.01 -9.31 -1.04
N GLY A 63 -37.35 -9.41 0.26
CA GLY A 63 -36.39 -9.11 1.34
C GLY A 63 -35.16 -10.03 1.36
N VAL A 64 -35.23 -11.21 0.74
CA VAL A 64 -34.12 -12.17 0.65
C VAL A 64 -33.34 -11.99 -0.66
N SER A 65 -34.05 -11.72 -1.77
CA SER A 65 -33.45 -11.51 -3.08
C SER A 65 -33.20 -10.02 -3.34
N LYS A 66 -31.96 -9.59 -3.10
CA LYS A 66 -31.54 -8.19 -3.23
C LYS A 66 -31.37 -7.68 -4.68
N HIS A 67 -31.59 -8.54 -5.68
CA HIS A 67 -31.62 -8.18 -7.10
C HIS A 67 -33.07 -7.88 -7.54
N SER A 68 -33.25 -7.17 -8.65
CA SER A 68 -34.55 -6.83 -9.22
C SER A 68 -35.10 -7.92 -10.14
N ALA A 69 -36.37 -7.73 -10.54
CA ALA A 69 -37.07 -8.66 -11.41
C ALA A 69 -36.40 -8.84 -12.78
N SER A 70 -35.71 -7.82 -13.31
CA SER A 70 -35.04 -7.94 -14.61
C SER A 70 -33.90 -8.96 -14.57
N ALA A 71 -33.10 -8.97 -13.51
CA ALA A 71 -31.99 -9.91 -13.35
C ALA A 71 -32.50 -11.36 -13.29
N ALA A 72 -33.58 -11.60 -12.55
CA ALA A 72 -34.22 -12.91 -12.46
C ALA A 72 -34.82 -13.36 -13.81
N GLN A 73 -35.38 -12.43 -14.60
CA GLN A 73 -35.89 -12.73 -15.94
C GLN A 73 -34.76 -13.08 -16.91
N VAL A 74 -33.61 -12.39 -16.84
CA VAL A 74 -32.44 -12.69 -17.68
C VAL A 74 -31.88 -14.08 -17.35
N THR A 75 -31.66 -14.41 -16.07
CA THR A 75 -31.15 -15.72 -15.68
C THR A 75 -32.14 -16.85 -16.00
N SER A 76 -33.45 -16.60 -15.87
CA SER A 76 -34.49 -17.52 -16.35
C SER A 76 -34.43 -17.74 -17.86
N CYS A 77 -34.21 -16.68 -18.65
CA CYS A 77 -34.04 -16.77 -20.10
C CYS A 77 -32.83 -17.64 -20.44
N PHE A 78 -31.68 -17.44 -19.79
CA PHE A 78 -30.48 -18.24 -20.01
C PHE A 78 -30.68 -19.70 -19.59
N SER A 79 -31.35 -19.96 -18.46
CA SER A 79 -31.69 -21.31 -18.02
C SER A 79 -32.56 -22.05 -19.03
N GLN A 80 -33.55 -21.39 -19.64
CA GLN A 80 -34.40 -22.03 -20.66
C GLN A 80 -33.59 -22.49 -21.88
N VAL A 81 -32.66 -21.66 -22.36
CA VAL A 81 -31.80 -21.98 -23.50
C VAL A 81 -30.87 -23.14 -23.15
N TRP A 82 -30.32 -23.11 -21.94
CA TRP A 82 -29.49 -24.17 -21.39
C TRP A 82 -30.23 -25.50 -21.27
N ASP A 83 -31.42 -25.49 -20.65
CA ASP A 83 -32.22 -26.70 -20.44
C ASP A 83 -32.59 -27.34 -21.78
N PHE A 84 -32.90 -26.52 -22.78
CA PHE A 84 -33.13 -27.00 -24.14
C PHE A 84 -31.89 -27.68 -24.73
N TRP A 85 -30.69 -27.09 -24.57
CA TRP A 85 -29.44 -27.70 -25.03
C TRP A 85 -29.19 -29.07 -24.38
N VAL A 86 -29.33 -29.16 -23.06
CA VAL A 86 -29.15 -30.42 -22.32
C VAL A 86 -30.18 -31.47 -22.79
N GLN A 87 -31.44 -31.05 -22.99
CA GLN A 87 -32.49 -31.93 -23.50
C GLN A 87 -32.27 -32.36 -24.94
N LEU A 88 -31.59 -31.55 -25.76
CA LEU A 88 -31.22 -31.91 -27.12
C LEU A 88 -30.30 -33.14 -27.12
N ALA A 89 -29.36 -33.22 -26.17
CA ALA A 89 -28.29 -34.24 -26.04
C ALA A 89 -27.77 -34.68 -27.42
N TRP A 90 -27.17 -33.71 -28.11
CA TRP A 90 -26.74 -33.88 -29.49
C TRP A 90 -25.67 -34.98 -29.60
N PRO A 91 -25.85 -36.01 -30.46
CA PRO A 91 -24.99 -37.19 -30.47
C PRO A 91 -23.65 -36.97 -31.19
N GLU A 92 -23.58 -36.01 -32.13
CA GLU A 92 -22.37 -35.72 -32.90
C GLU A 92 -21.49 -34.68 -32.19
N THR A 93 -20.33 -35.08 -31.66
CA THR A 93 -19.51 -34.15 -30.85
C THR A 93 -18.96 -32.95 -31.65
N ALA A 94 -18.63 -33.11 -32.94
CA ALA A 94 -18.12 -32.01 -33.77
C ALA A 94 -19.21 -30.93 -34.00
N GLY A 95 -20.42 -31.35 -34.37
CA GLY A 95 -21.58 -30.46 -34.45
C GLY A 95 -21.92 -29.85 -33.09
N ALA A 96 -21.78 -30.63 -32.00
CA ALA A 96 -22.05 -30.15 -30.65
C ALA A 96 -21.07 -29.05 -30.21
N CYS A 97 -19.76 -29.18 -30.50
CA CYS A 97 -18.77 -28.15 -30.20
C CYS A 97 -19.08 -26.83 -30.94
N THR A 98 -19.48 -26.90 -32.21
CA THR A 98 -19.89 -25.70 -32.97
C THR A 98 -21.11 -25.01 -32.35
N PHE A 99 -22.12 -25.78 -31.94
CA PHE A 99 -23.31 -25.22 -31.27
C PHE A 99 -22.97 -24.66 -29.89
N LEU A 100 -22.09 -25.32 -29.14
CA LEU A 100 -21.62 -24.84 -27.83
C LEU A 100 -20.87 -23.53 -27.93
N THR A 101 -19.90 -23.40 -28.85
CA THR A 101 -19.19 -22.14 -29.10
C THR A 101 -20.17 -21.01 -29.37
N ARG A 102 -21.13 -21.24 -30.28
CA ARG A 102 -22.14 -20.24 -30.61
C ARG A 102 -23.02 -19.89 -29.41
N LEU A 103 -23.42 -20.87 -28.62
CA LEU A 103 -24.26 -20.66 -27.45
C LEU A 103 -23.53 -19.84 -26.37
N VAL A 104 -22.25 -20.14 -26.12
CA VAL A 104 -21.41 -19.36 -25.20
C VAL A 104 -21.31 -17.91 -25.71
N GLU A 105 -21.06 -17.69 -27.01
CA GLU A 105 -21.05 -16.34 -27.63
C GLU A 105 -22.35 -15.58 -27.45
N ASP A 106 -23.48 -16.22 -27.75
CA ASP A 106 -24.79 -15.58 -27.71
C ASP A 106 -25.17 -15.22 -26.25
N LEU A 107 -24.96 -16.12 -25.28
CA LEU A 107 -25.24 -15.86 -23.87
C LEU A 107 -24.30 -14.80 -23.26
N SER A 108 -23.03 -14.84 -23.62
CA SER A 108 -22.04 -13.83 -23.24
C SER A 108 -22.41 -12.45 -23.75
N SER A 109 -22.75 -12.33 -25.05
CA SER A 109 -23.19 -11.08 -25.66
C SER A 109 -24.47 -10.54 -25.03
N ALA A 110 -25.44 -11.42 -24.77
CA ALA A 110 -26.69 -11.06 -24.11
C ALA A 110 -26.47 -10.54 -22.67
N ALA A 111 -25.52 -11.10 -21.92
CA ALA A 111 -25.19 -10.63 -20.58
C ALA A 111 -24.49 -9.26 -20.59
N VAL A 112 -23.57 -9.03 -21.53
CA VAL A 112 -22.94 -7.72 -21.73
C VAL A 112 -24.01 -6.67 -22.10
N LEU A 113 -24.92 -7.00 -23.03
CA LEU A 113 -26.05 -6.15 -23.38
C LEU A 113 -26.90 -5.80 -22.16
N TYR A 114 -27.22 -6.77 -21.29
CA TYR A 114 -27.96 -6.50 -20.06
C TYR A 114 -27.25 -5.49 -19.17
N CYS A 115 -25.95 -5.67 -18.95
CA CYS A 115 -25.15 -4.78 -18.10
C CYS A 115 -25.09 -3.36 -18.67
N GLU A 116 -24.90 -3.22 -19.98
CA GLU A 116 -24.95 -1.91 -20.64
C GLU A 116 -26.30 -1.22 -20.50
N LEU A 117 -27.41 -1.96 -20.64
CA LEU A 117 -28.75 -1.40 -20.52
C LEU A 117 -29.05 -0.95 -19.09
N ILE A 118 -28.66 -1.74 -18.08
CA ILE A 118 -28.78 -1.36 -16.66
C ILE A 118 -27.97 -0.11 -16.38
N LYS A 119 -26.73 -0.04 -16.85
CA LYS A 119 -25.89 1.16 -16.69
C LYS A 119 -26.51 2.39 -17.35
N ARG A 120 -26.92 2.30 -18.62
CA ARG A 120 -27.59 3.42 -19.31
C ARG A 120 -28.85 3.88 -18.57
N LYS A 121 -29.59 2.95 -17.96
CA LYS A 121 -30.75 3.28 -17.15
C LYS A 121 -30.38 4.03 -15.87
N MET A 122 -29.27 3.67 -15.23
CA MET A 122 -28.72 4.38 -14.08
C MET A 122 -28.22 5.78 -14.45
N ASP A 123 -27.44 5.90 -15.52
CA ASP A 123 -26.86 7.17 -15.97
C ASP A 123 -27.96 8.19 -16.36
N ASN A 124 -29.11 7.71 -16.84
CA ASN A 124 -30.25 8.55 -17.22
C ASN A 124 -31.24 8.84 -16.07
N SER A 125 -31.02 8.30 -14.86
CA SER A 125 -31.96 8.47 -13.74
C SER A 125 -31.83 9.88 -13.13
N GLN A 126 -32.93 10.64 -13.10
CA GLN A 126 -33.00 11.97 -12.46
C GLN A 126 -33.55 11.93 -11.03
N GLN A 127 -33.39 10.81 -10.34
CA GLN A 127 -33.89 10.67 -8.97
C GLN A 127 -33.00 11.40 -7.95
N ASP A 128 -33.55 11.64 -6.77
CA ASP A 128 -32.82 12.19 -5.63
C ASP A 128 -31.70 11.25 -5.17
N THR A 129 -30.70 11.81 -4.48
CA THR A 129 -29.47 11.09 -4.10
C THR A 129 -29.73 9.81 -3.30
N LYS A 130 -30.73 9.81 -2.41
CA LYS A 130 -31.03 8.66 -1.55
C LYS A 130 -31.65 7.52 -2.36
N THR A 131 -32.65 7.83 -3.18
CA THR A 131 -33.28 6.81 -4.04
C THR A 131 -32.30 6.26 -5.07
N LEU A 132 -31.46 7.12 -5.66
CA LEU A 132 -30.43 6.71 -6.61
C LEU A 132 -29.35 5.82 -5.98
N THR A 133 -29.03 5.99 -4.70
CA THR A 133 -28.09 5.13 -3.95
C THR A 133 -28.67 3.72 -3.76
N GLY A 134 -29.95 3.62 -3.40
CA GLY A 134 -30.65 2.33 -3.34
C GLY A 134 -30.73 1.62 -4.69
N GLN A 135 -31.03 2.37 -5.76
CA GLN A 135 -31.04 1.84 -7.13
C GLN A 135 -29.65 1.36 -7.58
N LEU A 136 -28.57 2.08 -7.26
CA LEU A 136 -27.20 1.64 -7.53
C LEU A 136 -26.90 0.30 -6.84
N CYS A 137 -27.32 0.12 -5.59
CA CYS A 137 -27.12 -1.14 -4.86
C CYS A 137 -27.85 -2.31 -5.54
N VAL A 138 -29.11 -2.11 -5.92
CA VAL A 138 -29.89 -3.14 -6.64
C VAL A 138 -29.25 -3.43 -8.01
N ALA A 139 -28.82 -2.40 -8.74
CA ALA A 139 -28.18 -2.57 -10.04
C ALA A 139 -26.83 -3.31 -9.93
N LEU A 140 -26.04 -3.07 -8.88
CA LEU A 140 -24.85 -3.86 -8.57
C LEU A 140 -25.20 -5.34 -8.32
N ASN A 141 -26.23 -5.60 -7.51
CA ASN A 141 -26.69 -6.96 -7.23
C ASN A 141 -27.22 -7.67 -8.48
N ASN A 142 -27.85 -6.93 -9.39
CA ASN A 142 -28.31 -7.45 -10.67
C ASN A 142 -27.15 -7.95 -11.54
N VAL A 143 -26.12 -7.12 -11.70
CA VAL A 143 -24.93 -7.48 -12.50
C VAL A 143 -24.24 -8.68 -11.86
N GLU A 144 -24.10 -8.71 -10.54
CA GLU A 144 -23.51 -9.85 -9.84
C GLU A 144 -24.34 -11.13 -9.97
N HIS A 145 -25.67 -11.01 -9.94
CA HIS A 145 -26.56 -12.16 -10.12
C HIS A 145 -26.39 -12.80 -11.50
N VAL A 146 -26.36 -11.98 -12.56
CA VAL A 146 -26.14 -12.45 -13.94
C VAL A 146 -24.73 -13.01 -14.10
N ARG A 147 -23.73 -12.36 -13.51
CA ARG A 147 -22.34 -12.81 -13.54
C ARG A 147 -22.15 -14.16 -12.85
N ALA A 148 -22.68 -14.32 -11.64
CA ALA A 148 -22.63 -15.58 -10.89
C ALA A 148 -23.33 -16.72 -11.65
N PHE A 149 -24.43 -16.42 -12.34
CA PHE A 149 -25.09 -17.38 -13.22
C PHE A 149 -24.16 -17.81 -14.38
N LEU A 150 -23.51 -16.87 -15.06
CA LEU A 150 -22.56 -17.16 -16.14
C LEU A 150 -21.32 -17.93 -15.66
N GLY A 151 -20.85 -17.69 -14.43
CA GLY A 151 -19.74 -18.45 -13.85
C GLY A 151 -20.02 -19.96 -13.75
N ASN A 152 -21.30 -20.35 -13.70
CA ASN A 152 -21.71 -21.76 -13.69
C ASN A 152 -21.84 -22.37 -15.09
N LEU A 153 -21.70 -21.58 -16.16
CA LEU A 153 -21.88 -21.99 -17.55
C LEU A 153 -21.03 -23.20 -17.98
N PRO A 154 -19.73 -23.27 -17.65
CA PRO A 154 -18.91 -24.43 -18.01
C PRO A 154 -19.43 -25.74 -17.45
N ARG A 155 -19.96 -25.71 -16.22
CA ARG A 155 -20.37 -26.92 -15.50
C ARG A 155 -21.62 -27.54 -16.08
N GLY A 156 -22.65 -26.77 -16.41
CA GLY A 156 -23.89 -27.40 -16.88
C GLY A 156 -24.22 -27.29 -18.35
N LEU A 157 -23.43 -26.58 -19.16
CA LEU A 157 -23.34 -26.93 -20.59
C LEU A 157 -22.52 -28.21 -20.83
N GLY A 158 -21.83 -28.70 -19.80
CA GLY A 158 -21.00 -29.91 -19.90
C GLY A 158 -19.76 -29.71 -20.76
N LEU A 159 -19.16 -28.51 -20.73
CA LEU A 159 -17.98 -28.19 -21.56
C LEU A 159 -16.84 -29.19 -21.33
N GLN A 160 -16.64 -29.65 -20.08
CA GLN A 160 -15.66 -30.70 -19.76
C GLN A 160 -15.92 -32.05 -20.47
N GLY A 161 -17.19 -32.38 -20.73
CA GLY A 161 -17.55 -33.56 -21.51
C GLY A 161 -17.27 -33.37 -22.99
N ALA A 162 -17.50 -32.16 -23.51
CA ALA A 162 -17.19 -31.79 -24.89
C ALA A 162 -15.68 -31.72 -25.16
N GLU A 163 -14.88 -31.26 -24.18
CA GLU A 163 -13.41 -31.24 -24.25
C GLU A 163 -12.82 -32.65 -24.36
N ARG A 164 -13.24 -33.58 -23.49
CA ARG A 164 -12.81 -34.99 -23.55
C ARG A 164 -13.18 -35.64 -24.87
N ALA A 165 -14.38 -35.34 -25.37
CA ALA A 165 -14.85 -35.87 -26.66
C ALA A 165 -14.09 -35.27 -27.86
N ALA A 166 -13.57 -34.04 -27.74
CA ALA A 166 -12.71 -33.43 -28.74
C ALA A 166 -11.28 -34.02 -28.69
N GLU A 167 -10.77 -34.33 -27.49
CA GLU A 167 -9.43 -34.88 -27.26
C GLU A 167 -9.29 -36.28 -27.89
N GLU A 168 -10.33 -37.11 -27.75
CA GLU A 168 -10.41 -38.44 -28.37
C GLU A 168 -10.34 -38.41 -29.91
N ARG A 169 -10.65 -37.28 -30.55
CA ARG A 169 -10.76 -37.17 -32.02
C ARG A 169 -9.62 -36.40 -32.67
N SER A 170 -9.24 -35.28 -32.07
CA SER A 170 -8.31 -34.30 -32.65
C SER A 170 -6.93 -34.35 -32.01
N GLY A 171 -6.72 -35.23 -31.02
CA GLY A 171 -5.54 -35.23 -30.17
C GLY A 171 -5.60 -34.11 -29.12
N ALA A 172 -4.65 -34.14 -28.19
CA ALA A 172 -4.58 -33.20 -27.07
C ALA A 172 -4.56 -31.73 -27.51
N GLU A 173 -3.79 -31.39 -28.56
CA GLU A 173 -3.65 -30.00 -29.02
C GLU A 173 -4.96 -29.37 -29.53
N GLY A 174 -5.80 -30.12 -30.25
CA GLY A 174 -7.05 -29.60 -30.79
C GLY A 174 -8.13 -29.39 -29.73
N ALA A 175 -8.17 -30.25 -28.72
CA ALA A 175 -9.07 -30.11 -27.57
C ALA A 175 -8.64 -28.97 -26.65
N GLU A 176 -7.33 -28.84 -26.43
CA GLU A 176 -6.75 -27.75 -25.63
C GLU A 176 -7.03 -26.38 -26.26
N GLN A 177 -6.91 -26.24 -27.58
CA GLN A 177 -7.28 -25.01 -28.29
C GLN A 177 -8.76 -24.63 -28.14
N GLY A 178 -9.68 -25.60 -28.19
CA GLY A 178 -11.11 -25.38 -27.99
C GLY A 178 -11.46 -24.97 -26.55
N ALA A 179 -10.90 -25.69 -25.57
CA ALA A 179 -11.02 -25.39 -24.14
C ALA A 179 -10.49 -24.00 -23.81
N GLN A 180 -9.34 -23.65 -24.39
CA GLN A 180 -8.71 -22.35 -24.20
C GLN A 180 -9.53 -21.22 -24.85
N ALA A 181 -10.17 -21.47 -26.00
CA ALA A 181 -11.04 -20.49 -26.65
C ALA A 181 -12.27 -20.16 -25.80
N TRP A 182 -12.98 -21.18 -25.28
CA TRP A 182 -14.14 -20.98 -24.39
C TRP A 182 -13.75 -20.32 -23.07
N SER A 183 -12.64 -20.77 -22.47
CA SER A 183 -12.13 -20.20 -21.22
C SER A 183 -11.74 -18.73 -21.38
N SER A 184 -11.06 -18.39 -22.49
CA SER A 184 -10.69 -17.01 -22.82
C SER A 184 -11.92 -16.13 -23.02
N GLN A 185 -12.94 -16.64 -23.71
CA GLN A 185 -14.17 -15.91 -23.95
C GLN A 185 -14.96 -15.63 -22.66
N LEU A 186 -15.11 -16.65 -21.80
CA LEU A 186 -15.76 -16.49 -20.49
C LEU A 186 -14.98 -15.53 -19.59
N TRP A 187 -13.66 -15.59 -19.62
CA TRP A 187 -12.80 -14.64 -18.92
C TRP A 187 -13.00 -13.20 -19.42
N CYS A 188 -13.05 -12.98 -20.74
CA CYS A 188 -13.28 -11.65 -21.32
C CYS A 188 -14.62 -11.05 -20.87
N VAL A 189 -15.66 -11.89 -20.80
CA VAL A 189 -17.01 -11.47 -20.38
C VAL A 189 -17.02 -11.17 -18.89
N ASP A 190 -16.43 -12.04 -18.06
CA ASP A 190 -16.28 -11.81 -16.62
C ASP A 190 -15.50 -10.50 -16.35
N ALA A 191 -14.44 -10.23 -17.12
CA ALA A 191 -13.67 -8.98 -17.03
C ALA A 191 -14.51 -7.74 -17.41
N GLU A 192 -15.33 -7.80 -18.46
CA GLU A 192 -16.20 -6.69 -18.84
C GLU A 192 -17.31 -6.46 -17.80
N LEU A 193 -17.92 -7.52 -17.26
CA LEU A 193 -18.92 -7.40 -16.18
C LEU A 193 -18.29 -6.81 -14.91
N HIS A 194 -17.09 -7.25 -14.54
CA HIS A 194 -16.31 -6.64 -13.45
C HIS A 194 -16.02 -5.16 -13.67
N LYS A 195 -15.68 -4.76 -14.90
CA LYS A 195 -15.44 -3.35 -15.23
C LYS A 195 -16.71 -2.52 -15.06
N GLN A 196 -17.87 -3.05 -15.43
CA GLN A 196 -19.14 -2.37 -15.18
C GLN A 196 -19.46 -2.27 -13.68
N LEU A 197 -19.23 -3.35 -12.91
CA LEU A 197 -19.34 -3.32 -11.44
C LEU A 197 -18.43 -2.23 -10.84
N LYS A 198 -17.16 -2.17 -11.25
CA LYS A 198 -16.20 -1.16 -10.76
C LYS A 198 -16.66 0.28 -11.08
N ASN A 199 -17.22 0.52 -12.27
CA ASN A 199 -17.76 1.82 -12.65
C ASN A 199 -18.93 2.23 -11.74
N MET A 200 -19.90 1.33 -11.53
CA MET A 200 -21.07 1.59 -10.69
C MET A 200 -20.69 1.75 -9.21
N ILE A 201 -19.71 0.98 -8.72
CA ILE A 201 -19.13 1.17 -7.39
C ILE A 201 -18.49 2.55 -7.29
N GLY A 202 -17.75 3.00 -8.30
CA GLY A 202 -17.21 4.36 -8.37
C GLY A 202 -18.29 5.43 -8.22
N GLN A 203 -19.38 5.32 -8.99
CA GLN A 203 -20.53 6.24 -8.89
C GLN A 203 -21.17 6.23 -7.48
N LEU A 204 -21.21 5.07 -6.82
CA LEU A 204 -21.72 4.94 -5.45
C LEU A 204 -20.77 5.61 -4.45
N THR A 205 -19.47 5.36 -4.53
CA THR A 205 -18.47 5.95 -3.63
C THR A 205 -18.30 7.45 -3.83
N ASP A 206 -18.43 7.95 -5.06
CA ASP A 206 -18.35 9.39 -5.38
C ASP A 206 -19.45 10.19 -4.69
N LYS A 207 -20.63 9.59 -4.46
CA LYS A 207 -21.70 10.24 -3.68
C LYS A 207 -21.36 10.35 -2.19
N MET A 208 -20.52 9.46 -1.69
CA MET A 208 -20.04 9.48 -0.30
C MET A 208 -18.86 10.45 -0.13
N LEU A 209 -18.19 10.83 -1.21
CA LEU A 209 -17.00 11.69 -1.20
C LEU A 209 -17.21 13.01 -0.46
N LEU A 210 -18.32 13.72 -0.69
CA LEU A 210 -18.58 15.00 -0.01
C LEU A 210 -18.75 14.84 1.50
N GLY A 211 -19.41 13.76 1.94
CA GLY A 211 -19.56 13.44 3.35
C GLY A 211 -18.22 13.11 3.99
N LEU A 212 -17.45 12.22 3.36
CA LEU A 212 -16.12 11.83 3.82
C LEU A 212 -15.16 13.03 3.92
N ASN A 213 -15.10 13.87 2.88
CA ASN A 213 -14.29 15.09 2.87
C ASN A 213 -14.68 16.03 4.01
N LYS A 214 -15.97 16.21 4.28
CA LYS A 214 -16.44 17.06 5.38
C LYS A 214 -15.90 16.59 6.73
N TYR A 215 -15.97 15.29 7.02
CA TYR A 215 -15.53 14.76 8.31
C TYR A 215 -14.01 14.63 8.42
N ILE A 216 -13.31 14.31 7.33
CA ILE A 216 -11.83 14.32 7.32
C ILE A 216 -11.30 15.75 7.52
N ARG A 217 -11.94 16.74 6.88
CA ARG A 217 -11.61 18.15 7.11
C ARG A 217 -11.88 18.58 8.55
N HIS A 218 -12.92 18.05 9.20
CA HIS A 218 -13.18 18.29 10.62
C HIS A 218 -12.01 17.78 11.48
N ILE A 219 -11.48 16.58 11.21
CA ILE A 219 -10.32 16.03 11.93
C ILE A 219 -9.08 16.93 11.74
N SER A 220 -8.83 17.38 10.51
CA SER A 220 -7.72 18.28 10.18
C SER A 220 -7.80 19.62 10.93
N LEU A 221 -8.98 20.26 10.95
CA LEU A 221 -9.20 21.57 11.57
C LEU A 221 -9.46 21.53 13.08
N SER A 222 -9.48 20.34 13.68
CA SER A 222 -9.71 20.20 15.13
C SER A 222 -8.54 20.76 15.93
N PRO A 223 -8.79 21.36 17.11
CA PRO A 223 -7.73 21.95 17.94
C PRO A 223 -6.81 20.87 18.51
N ASP A 224 -5.56 21.22 18.78
CA ASP A 224 -4.56 20.27 19.29
C ASP A 224 -4.85 19.71 20.69
N SER A 225 -5.75 20.36 21.44
CA SER A 225 -6.22 19.89 22.74
C SER A 225 -7.35 18.86 22.66
N ILE A 226 -7.92 18.60 21.47
CA ILE A 226 -9.02 17.65 21.32
C ILE A 226 -8.53 16.23 21.62
N ASN A 227 -9.39 15.39 22.21
CA ASN A 227 -9.13 13.97 22.25
C ASN A 227 -9.27 13.37 20.84
N ASN A 228 -8.37 12.49 20.45
CA ASN A 228 -8.39 11.82 19.15
C ASN A 228 -9.71 11.06 18.91
N ASP A 229 -10.28 10.43 19.96
CA ASP A 229 -11.58 9.74 19.89
C ASP A 229 -12.71 10.72 19.50
N ASP A 230 -12.74 11.89 20.14
CA ASP A 230 -13.75 12.92 19.87
C ASP A 230 -13.59 13.51 18.46
N ALA A 231 -12.34 13.64 17.98
CA ALA A 231 -12.06 14.13 16.64
C ALA A 231 -12.58 13.18 15.55
N VAL A 232 -12.37 11.86 15.72
CA VAL A 232 -12.73 10.84 14.72
C VAL A 232 -14.18 10.37 14.82
N SER A 233 -14.81 10.45 16.00
CA SER A 233 -16.17 9.97 16.27
C SER A 233 -17.23 10.37 15.23
N PRO A 234 -17.29 11.63 14.72
CA PRO A 234 -18.24 12.00 13.68
C PRO A 234 -18.06 11.24 12.35
N LEU A 235 -16.81 10.95 11.96
CA LEU A 235 -16.51 10.14 10.77
C LEU A 235 -16.95 8.70 11.00
N MET A 236 -16.62 8.11 12.15
CA MET A 236 -16.99 6.73 12.49
C MET A 236 -18.51 6.53 12.48
N LYS A 237 -19.25 7.47 13.07
CA LYS A 237 -20.71 7.44 13.06
C LYS A 237 -21.29 7.52 11.64
N TYR A 238 -20.76 8.40 10.80
CA TYR A 238 -21.21 8.51 9.41
C TYR A 238 -20.95 7.22 8.63
N LEU A 239 -19.78 6.60 8.84
CA LEU A 239 -19.44 5.33 8.22
C LEU A 239 -20.36 4.22 8.70
N ASP A 240 -20.59 4.11 10.00
CA ASP A 240 -21.49 3.11 10.60
C ASP A 240 -22.91 3.19 10.04
N ASP A 241 -23.52 4.38 10.10
CA ASP A 241 -24.85 4.65 9.53
C ASP A 241 -24.93 4.25 8.05
N THR A 242 -23.85 4.48 7.30
CA THR A 242 -23.79 4.14 5.87
C THR A 242 -23.58 2.64 5.63
N LEU A 243 -22.71 1.99 6.39
CA LEU A 243 -22.41 0.58 6.24
C LEU A 243 -23.61 -0.30 6.65
N VAL A 244 -24.41 0.12 7.62
CA VAL A 244 -25.69 -0.54 7.93
C VAL A 244 -26.58 -0.58 6.69
N ILE A 245 -26.79 0.55 6.03
CA ILE A 245 -27.61 0.64 4.80
C ILE A 245 -27.03 -0.22 3.67
N LEU A 246 -25.71 -0.16 3.47
CA LEU A 246 -25.04 -0.92 2.39
C LEU A 246 -25.07 -2.43 2.64
N SER A 247 -24.87 -2.87 3.89
CA SER A 247 -24.90 -4.29 4.26
C SER A 247 -26.30 -4.91 4.11
N GLU A 248 -27.33 -4.14 4.44
CA GLU A 248 -28.73 -4.53 4.18
C GLU A 248 -29.02 -4.59 2.68
N SER A 249 -28.48 -3.66 1.88
CA SER A 249 -28.81 -3.49 0.46
C SER A 249 -27.99 -4.36 -0.50
N LEU A 250 -26.75 -4.72 -0.17
CA LEU A 250 -25.83 -5.41 -1.07
C LEU A 250 -25.68 -6.90 -0.74
N VAL A 251 -25.39 -7.71 -1.76
CA VAL A 251 -24.91 -9.10 -1.55
C VAL A 251 -23.46 -9.09 -1.06
N LYS A 252 -23.02 -10.17 -0.41
CA LYS A 252 -21.70 -10.27 0.27
C LYS A 252 -20.53 -9.87 -0.65
N ASP A 253 -20.49 -10.38 -1.88
CA ASP A 253 -19.41 -10.08 -2.83
C ASP A 253 -19.36 -8.61 -3.23
N ASN A 254 -20.52 -8.00 -3.48
CA ASN A 254 -20.60 -6.59 -3.82
C ASN A 254 -20.30 -5.69 -2.62
N LEU A 255 -20.75 -6.07 -1.42
CA LEU A 255 -20.42 -5.37 -0.19
C LEU A 255 -18.90 -5.32 -0.01
N ALA A 256 -18.21 -6.45 -0.13
CA ALA A 256 -16.74 -6.50 -0.02
C ALA A 256 -16.05 -5.60 -1.06
N ARG A 257 -16.52 -5.58 -2.32
CA ARG A 257 -15.97 -4.71 -3.37
C ARG A 257 -16.21 -3.22 -3.08
N VAL A 258 -17.38 -2.86 -2.56
CA VAL A 258 -17.70 -1.49 -2.15
C VAL A 258 -16.84 -1.07 -0.97
N LEU A 259 -16.68 -1.92 0.05
CA LEU A 259 -15.80 -1.66 1.20
C LEU A 259 -14.35 -1.40 0.76
N ARG A 260 -13.79 -2.20 -0.14
CA ARG A 260 -12.44 -1.95 -0.69
C ARG A 260 -12.33 -0.61 -1.41
N SER A 261 -13.35 -0.24 -2.18
CA SER A 261 -13.37 1.05 -2.88
C SER A 261 -13.49 2.22 -1.91
N LEU A 262 -14.30 2.09 -0.86
CA LEU A 262 -14.43 3.09 0.21
C LEU A 262 -13.13 3.24 1.00
N TRP A 263 -12.48 2.14 1.35
CA TRP A 263 -11.18 2.13 2.02
C TRP A 263 -10.14 2.91 1.21
N SER A 264 -9.97 2.57 -0.08
CA SER A 264 -9.05 3.28 -0.98
C SER A 264 -9.40 4.76 -1.12
N LEU A 265 -10.70 5.10 -1.18
CA LEU A 265 -11.15 6.49 -1.22
C LEU A 265 -10.77 7.27 0.04
N ILE A 266 -11.00 6.70 1.22
CA ILE A 266 -10.69 7.33 2.51
C ILE A 266 -9.18 7.52 2.65
N LEU A 267 -8.39 6.49 2.35
CA LEU A 267 -6.92 6.60 2.36
C LEU A 267 -6.43 7.73 1.45
N ARG A 268 -6.98 7.84 0.24
CA ARG A 268 -6.64 8.92 -0.70
C ARG A 268 -6.99 10.29 -0.14
N ILE A 269 -8.19 10.47 0.41
CA ILE A 269 -8.60 11.76 1.00
C ILE A 269 -7.68 12.14 2.17
N ILE A 270 -7.35 11.18 3.05
CA ILE A 270 -6.42 11.44 4.17
C ILE A 270 -5.04 11.81 3.64
N PHE A 271 -4.53 11.07 2.65
CA PHE A 271 -3.23 11.32 2.04
C PHE A 271 -3.16 12.72 1.42
N ASP A 272 -4.17 13.10 0.63
CA ASP A 272 -4.28 14.43 0.03
C ASP A 272 -4.34 15.52 1.11
N THR A 273 -5.14 15.30 2.17
CA THR A 273 -5.27 16.25 3.29
C THR A 273 -3.94 16.43 4.03
N VAL A 274 -3.21 15.35 4.29
CA VAL A 274 -1.89 15.39 4.95
C VAL A 274 -0.85 16.07 4.05
N ALA A 275 -0.89 15.80 2.75
CA ALA A 275 0.03 16.39 1.78
C ALA A 275 -0.18 17.90 1.58
N GLU A 276 -1.43 18.37 1.67
CA GLU A 276 -1.82 19.79 1.61
C GLU A 276 -1.43 20.55 2.89
N ASN A 277 -1.40 19.89 4.05
CA ASN A 277 -1.08 20.48 5.34
C ASN A 277 0.33 20.11 5.79
N ARG A 278 1.33 20.76 5.19
CA ARG A 278 2.73 20.66 5.64
C ARG A 278 2.98 21.60 6.81
N ASP A 279 3.91 21.23 7.68
CA ASP A 279 4.43 22.07 8.78
C ASP A 279 3.40 22.39 9.87
N VAL A 280 2.47 21.46 10.07
CA VAL A 280 1.48 21.48 11.15
C VAL A 280 2.00 20.78 12.41
N SER A 281 1.25 20.90 13.50
CA SER A 281 1.63 20.35 14.81
C SER A 281 1.77 18.83 14.80
N VAL A 282 2.56 18.29 15.74
CA VAL A 282 2.69 16.83 15.93
C VAL A 282 1.34 16.21 16.27
N GLU A 283 0.51 16.94 17.01
CA GLU A 283 -0.85 16.58 17.38
C GLU A 283 -1.74 16.38 16.15
N PHE A 284 -1.58 17.18 15.09
CA PHE A 284 -2.28 16.96 13.81
C PHE A 284 -1.97 15.59 13.21
N TYR A 285 -0.69 15.24 13.10
CA TYR A 285 -0.29 13.92 12.56
C TYR A 285 -0.69 12.79 13.52
N GLY A 286 -0.69 13.05 14.83
CA GLY A 286 -1.23 12.17 15.86
C GLY A 286 -2.71 11.83 15.64
N ARG A 287 -3.55 12.84 15.39
CA ARG A 287 -4.99 12.66 15.09
C ARG A 287 -5.21 11.78 13.88
N PHE A 288 -4.46 12.00 12.80
CA PHE A 288 -4.58 11.22 11.57
C PHE A 288 -4.05 9.79 11.70
N HIS A 289 -2.97 9.58 12.45
CA HIS A 289 -2.50 8.22 12.75
C HIS A 289 -3.50 7.45 13.60
N PHE A 290 -4.08 8.08 14.62
CA PHE A 290 -5.14 7.46 15.41
C PHE A 290 -6.36 7.12 14.54
N THR A 291 -6.78 8.06 13.69
CA THR A 291 -7.87 7.85 12.73
C THR A 291 -7.59 6.67 11.81
N LEU A 292 -6.37 6.54 11.29
CA LEU A 292 -5.98 5.44 10.41
C LEU A 292 -6.14 4.07 11.09
N GLU A 293 -5.64 3.93 12.32
CA GLU A 293 -5.78 2.69 13.10
C GLU A 293 -7.25 2.37 13.42
N ALA A 294 -8.02 3.38 13.86
CA ALA A 294 -9.45 3.21 14.15
C ALA A 294 -10.24 2.75 12.91
N LEU A 295 -9.89 3.27 11.73
CA LEU A 295 -10.50 2.83 10.47
C LEU A 295 -10.10 1.40 10.10
N VAL A 296 -8.86 0.97 10.36
CA VAL A 296 -8.45 -0.43 10.13
C VAL A 296 -9.30 -1.36 10.99
N GLU A 297 -9.47 -1.07 12.28
CA GLU A 297 -10.31 -1.87 13.17
C GLU A 297 -11.77 -1.91 12.68
N PHE A 298 -12.31 -0.75 12.30
CA PHE A 298 -13.68 -0.62 11.81
C PHE A 298 -13.95 -1.38 10.51
N PHE A 299 -13.08 -1.26 9.50
CA PHE A 299 -13.27 -1.99 8.24
C PHE A 299 -12.91 -3.48 8.35
N HIS A 300 -12.09 -3.87 9.34
CA HIS A 300 -11.84 -5.27 9.63
C HIS A 300 -13.03 -5.95 10.30
N ALA A 301 -13.73 -5.22 11.18
CA ALA A 301 -14.95 -5.65 11.87
C ALA A 301 -14.81 -7.06 12.49
N GLU A 302 -13.74 -7.27 13.26
CA GLU A 302 -13.43 -8.55 13.93
C GLU A 302 -13.37 -9.77 12.98
N GLY A 303 -13.09 -9.55 11.69
CA GLY A 303 -13.00 -10.59 10.67
C GLY A 303 -14.23 -10.74 9.80
N GLU A 304 -15.33 -10.04 10.09
CA GLU A 304 -16.54 -10.02 9.26
C GLU A 304 -16.44 -9.05 8.07
N GLY A 305 -15.48 -8.14 8.09
CA GLY A 305 -15.24 -7.13 7.06
C GLY A 305 -14.13 -7.51 6.06
N LEU A 306 -13.22 -6.57 5.82
CA LEU A 306 -12.05 -6.76 4.97
C LEU A 306 -10.93 -7.51 5.71
N THR A 307 -10.11 -8.25 4.98
CA THR A 307 -8.94 -8.90 5.57
C THR A 307 -7.88 -7.86 5.94
N LEU A 308 -7.03 -8.19 6.92
CA LEU A 308 -5.90 -7.32 7.27
C LEU A 308 -4.92 -7.14 6.10
N GLU A 309 -4.82 -8.11 5.20
CA GLU A 309 -4.00 -8.01 3.99
C GLU A 309 -4.55 -6.96 3.02
N ASP A 310 -5.88 -6.93 2.82
CA ASP A 310 -6.55 -5.93 1.98
C ASP A 310 -6.44 -4.51 2.58
N LEU A 311 -6.50 -4.41 3.91
CA LEU A 311 -6.42 -3.13 4.64
C LEU A 311 -4.99 -2.58 4.70
N ARG A 312 -4.00 -3.41 5.07
CA ARG A 312 -2.59 -3.02 5.19
C ARG A 312 -1.84 -3.13 3.86
N ASN A 313 -2.48 -2.63 2.81
CA ASN A 313 -1.93 -2.54 1.46
C ASN A 313 -0.83 -1.47 1.36
N GLU A 314 -0.25 -1.31 0.16
CA GLU A 314 0.86 -0.39 -0.06
C GLU A 314 0.49 1.09 0.16
N ASP A 315 -0.74 1.50 -0.16
CA ASP A 315 -1.21 2.87 0.07
C ASP A 315 -1.32 3.17 1.57
N HIS A 316 -1.87 2.25 2.35
CA HIS A 316 -1.90 2.34 3.82
C HIS A 316 -0.48 2.45 4.38
N ARG A 317 0.43 1.56 3.97
CA ARG A 317 1.83 1.56 4.45
C ARG A 317 2.58 2.84 4.08
N ALA A 318 2.29 3.43 2.93
CA ALA A 318 2.86 4.72 2.53
C ALA A 318 2.36 5.85 3.44
N LEU A 319 1.04 5.94 3.66
CA LEU A 319 0.44 6.92 4.55
C LEU A 319 0.90 6.75 6.00
N GLU A 320 0.92 5.52 6.51
CA GLU A 320 1.37 5.21 7.87
C GLU A 320 2.81 5.64 8.09
N ARG A 321 3.70 5.39 7.12
CA ARG A 321 5.10 5.87 7.17
C ARG A 321 5.15 7.39 7.25
N GLU A 322 4.42 8.09 6.38
CA GLU A 322 4.38 9.55 6.37
C GLU A 322 3.89 10.10 7.71
N LEU A 323 2.79 9.57 8.24
CA LEU A 323 2.24 9.98 9.53
C LEU A 323 3.21 9.70 10.67
N ARG A 324 3.84 8.52 10.71
CA ARG A 324 4.79 8.15 11.77
C ARG A 324 6.02 9.07 11.78
N LEU A 325 6.56 9.41 10.62
CA LEU A 325 7.73 10.27 10.52
C LEU A 325 7.43 11.71 10.99
N ASN A 326 6.26 12.24 10.61
CA ASN A 326 5.84 13.57 11.02
C ASN A 326 5.36 13.64 12.49
N ARG A 327 5.02 12.49 13.11
CA ARG A 327 4.69 12.38 14.54
C ARG A 327 5.89 12.48 15.47
N CYS A 328 7.11 12.29 14.98
CA CYS A 328 8.29 12.40 15.83
C CYS A 328 8.49 13.86 16.25
N SER A 329 8.78 14.11 17.52
CA SER A 329 9.21 15.44 17.96
C SER A 329 10.53 15.84 17.28
N SER A 330 10.86 17.13 17.25
CA SER A 330 12.12 17.58 16.64
C SER A 330 13.32 16.98 17.36
N SER A 331 13.24 16.87 18.68
CA SER A 331 14.22 16.19 19.52
C SER A 331 14.37 14.70 19.15
N GLU A 332 13.28 13.97 18.90
CA GLU A 332 13.32 12.55 18.46
C GLU A 332 13.94 12.37 17.07
N LEU A 333 13.63 13.27 16.13
CA LEU A 333 14.25 13.27 14.80
C LEU A 333 15.76 13.55 14.88
N ILE A 334 16.16 14.51 15.70
CA ILE A 334 17.58 14.82 15.95
C ILE A 334 18.28 13.62 16.61
N GLU A 335 17.65 12.96 17.58
CA GLU A 335 18.18 11.73 18.17
C GLU A 335 18.38 10.63 17.13
N GLN A 336 17.40 10.42 16.25
CA GLN A 336 17.51 9.42 15.19
C GLN A 336 18.67 9.74 14.23
N TYR A 337 18.86 11.03 13.90
CA TYR A 337 20.02 11.47 13.12
C TYR A 337 21.35 11.07 13.78
N PHE A 338 21.48 11.27 15.09
CA PHE A 338 22.71 10.88 15.82
C PHE A 338 22.87 9.37 15.95
N VAL A 339 21.78 8.62 16.14
CA VAL A 339 21.81 7.14 16.15
C VAL A 339 22.33 6.61 14.82
N GLU A 340 21.83 7.13 13.69
CA GLU A 340 22.32 6.77 12.35
C GLU A 340 23.80 7.14 12.18
N LYS A 341 24.20 8.32 12.67
CA LYS A 341 25.59 8.81 12.60
C LYS A 341 26.55 7.92 13.42
N ILE A 342 26.15 7.48 14.61
CA ILE A 342 26.91 6.54 15.44
C ILE A 342 27.05 5.19 14.72
N ALA A 343 25.97 4.68 14.14
CA ALA A 343 26.00 3.42 13.40
C ALA A 343 26.94 3.49 12.19
N GLN A 344 26.90 4.61 11.45
CA GLN A 344 27.81 4.89 10.33
C GLN A 344 29.27 4.89 10.78
N GLN A 345 29.60 5.55 11.89
CA GLN A 345 30.96 5.56 12.42
C GLN A 345 31.46 4.15 12.73
N ARG A 346 30.65 3.31 13.38
CA ARG A 346 31.02 1.93 13.75
C ARG A 346 31.30 1.04 12.54
N MET A 347 30.65 1.32 11.41
CA MET A 347 30.85 0.57 10.16
C MET A 347 32.05 1.08 9.34
N LEU A 348 32.56 2.27 9.65
CA LEU A 348 33.60 2.91 8.86
C LEU A 348 35.00 2.37 9.21
N LYS A 349 35.67 1.75 8.23
CA LYS A 349 37.00 1.15 8.42
C LYS A 349 38.16 1.97 7.83
N HIS A 350 37.86 2.84 6.88
CA HIS A 350 38.84 3.66 6.17
C HIS A 350 38.22 5.01 5.84
N SER A 351 39.06 6.04 5.77
CA SER A 351 38.64 7.37 5.32
C SER A 351 39.77 8.07 4.58
N LYS A 352 39.41 8.82 3.53
CA LYS A 352 40.30 9.73 2.80
C LYS A 352 40.53 11.07 3.52
N PHE A 353 39.78 11.35 4.59
CA PHE A 353 39.82 12.60 5.34
C PHE A 353 40.69 12.56 6.60
N GLY A 354 41.36 11.44 6.83
CA GLY A 354 42.19 11.19 8.00
C GLY A 354 41.49 10.44 9.12
N ARG A 355 42.19 10.34 10.25
CA ARG A 355 41.73 9.65 11.45
C ARG A 355 42.21 10.38 12.70
N MET A 356 41.48 10.23 13.80
CA MET A 356 41.86 10.76 15.11
C MET A 356 41.88 9.65 16.17
N SER A 357 42.76 9.80 17.14
CA SER A 357 42.82 8.94 18.32
C SER A 357 42.38 9.73 19.54
N VAL A 358 41.37 9.20 20.23
CA VAL A 358 40.79 9.80 21.42
C VAL A 358 40.72 8.77 22.55
N ARG A 359 40.83 9.21 23.80
CA ARG A 359 40.60 8.34 24.96
C ARG A 359 39.46 8.93 25.78
N CYS A 360 38.40 8.13 25.97
CA CYS A 360 37.20 8.58 26.65
C CYS A 360 36.82 7.60 27.77
N TYR A 361 36.47 8.12 28.94
CA TYR A 361 35.97 7.32 30.05
C TYR A 361 35.00 8.11 30.92
N TYR A 362 34.07 7.40 31.55
CA TYR A 362 33.01 7.99 32.36
C TYR A 362 33.14 7.58 33.84
N GLU A 363 33.16 8.58 34.71
CA GLU A 363 33.24 8.42 36.17
C GLU A 363 31.86 8.66 36.77
N ALA A 364 31.08 7.59 36.92
CA ALA A 364 29.67 7.67 37.31
C ALA A 364 29.41 8.37 38.65
N LEU A 365 30.36 8.28 39.59
CA LEU A 365 30.24 8.88 40.93
C LEU A 365 30.41 10.39 40.90
N GLU A 366 31.34 10.86 40.07
CA GLU A 366 31.64 12.28 39.90
C GLU A 366 30.74 12.90 38.82
N GLN A 367 29.92 12.09 38.15
CA GLN A 367 29.11 12.48 37.00
C GLN A 367 29.96 13.20 35.95
N ARG A 368 31.17 12.68 35.72
CA ARG A 368 32.19 13.33 34.89
C ARG A 368 32.56 12.43 33.72
N LEU A 369 32.42 12.97 32.53
CA LEU A 369 32.97 12.41 31.31
C LEU A 369 34.31 13.09 31.02
N THR A 370 35.36 12.30 30.89
CA THR A 370 36.69 12.76 30.50
C THR A 370 36.95 12.37 29.04
N VAL A 371 37.34 13.35 28.24
CA VAL A 371 37.67 13.19 26.81
C VAL A 371 39.07 13.71 26.56
N GLU A 372 39.99 12.81 26.24
CA GLU A 372 41.36 13.15 25.85
C GLU A 372 41.50 13.07 24.33
N VAL A 373 41.82 14.19 23.70
CA VAL A 373 42.15 14.26 22.27
C VAL A 373 43.67 14.09 22.15
N LEU A 374 44.11 12.95 21.64
CA LEU A 374 45.53 12.59 21.63
C LEU A 374 46.22 13.15 20.38
N HIS A 375 45.87 12.62 19.21
CA HIS A 375 46.46 13.04 17.93
C HIS A 375 45.50 12.76 16.78
N ALA A 376 45.76 13.39 15.63
CA ALA A 376 45.18 13.00 14.35
C ALA A 376 46.28 12.61 13.36
N SER A 377 45.90 11.95 12.27
CA SER A 377 46.84 11.49 11.25
C SER A 377 46.20 11.45 9.88
N ASP A 378 47.03 11.73 8.87
CA ASP A 378 46.63 11.74 7.46
C ASP A 378 45.44 12.69 7.22
N LEU A 379 45.45 13.84 7.90
CA LEU A 379 44.49 14.90 7.60
C LEU A 379 44.69 15.39 6.17
N ILE A 380 43.61 15.87 5.56
CA ILE A 380 43.66 16.54 4.26
C ILE A 380 44.39 17.87 4.40
N ALA A 381 45.14 18.24 3.36
CA ALA A 381 45.72 19.56 3.23
C ALA A 381 44.66 20.55 2.75
N LEU A 382 44.45 21.62 3.51
CA LEU A 382 43.49 22.68 3.17
C LEU A 382 44.19 23.99 2.83
N ASP A 383 45.42 24.20 3.32
CA ASP A 383 46.23 25.35 2.94
C ASP A 383 46.90 25.17 1.57
N ALA A 384 47.14 26.30 0.89
CA ALA A 384 47.97 26.36 -0.32
C ALA A 384 49.42 25.85 -0.12
N ASN A 385 49.88 25.74 1.13
CA ASN A 385 51.20 25.22 1.47
C ASN A 385 51.27 23.67 1.45
N GLY A 386 50.15 22.98 1.23
CA GLY A 386 50.06 21.52 1.22
C GLY A 386 49.99 20.88 2.61
N LEU A 387 49.72 21.67 3.66
CA LEU A 387 49.52 21.29 5.05
C LEU A 387 48.22 21.93 5.57
N SER A 388 48.02 21.89 6.89
CA SER A 388 46.92 22.54 7.60
C SER A 388 47.40 23.01 8.98
N ASP A 389 46.64 23.91 9.59
CA ASP A 389 46.72 24.38 10.97
C ASP A 389 45.55 23.81 11.82
N PRO A 390 45.48 22.47 12.04
CA PRO A 390 44.30 21.83 12.61
C PRO A 390 44.05 22.15 14.09
N PHE A 391 42.76 22.24 14.45
CA PHE A 391 42.25 22.15 15.82
C PHE A 391 40.97 21.31 15.87
N VAL A 392 40.63 20.77 17.05
CA VAL A 392 39.45 19.92 17.25
C VAL A 392 38.46 20.61 18.16
N ILE A 393 37.21 20.72 17.72
CA ILE A 393 36.06 21.11 18.53
C ILE A 393 35.43 19.83 19.10
N VAL A 394 35.19 19.81 20.40
CA VAL A 394 34.60 18.70 21.15
C VAL A 394 33.26 19.14 21.72
N GLU A 395 32.20 18.43 21.36
CA GLU A 395 30.82 18.77 21.73
C GLU A 395 30.02 17.54 22.16
N LEU A 396 29.14 17.68 23.15
CA LEU A 396 28.16 16.65 23.50
C LEU A 396 26.88 16.84 22.70
N CYS A 397 26.37 15.74 22.14
CA CYS A 397 25.19 15.72 21.30
C CYS A 397 24.24 14.58 21.71
N PRO A 398 22.92 14.75 21.51
CA PRO A 398 22.25 15.96 21.01
C PRO A 398 22.10 17.06 22.08
N HIS A 399 21.90 18.32 21.66
CA HIS A 399 21.91 19.48 22.56
C HIS A 399 20.83 19.40 23.65
N HIS A 400 19.62 18.93 23.33
CA HIS A 400 18.53 18.79 24.32
C HIS A 400 18.81 17.77 25.42
N VAL A 401 19.66 16.77 25.16
CA VAL A 401 20.14 15.84 26.19
C VAL A 401 21.21 16.50 27.06
N PHE A 402 22.01 17.43 26.50
CA PHE A 402 23.12 18.10 27.16
C PHE A 402 23.03 19.64 27.14
N PRO A 403 21.93 20.26 27.63
CA PRO A 403 21.68 21.69 27.41
C PRO A 403 22.70 22.61 28.12
N ALA A 404 23.34 22.11 29.18
CA ALA A 404 24.36 22.84 29.93
C ALA A 404 25.79 22.62 29.40
N ALA A 405 26.00 21.68 28.48
CA ALA A 405 27.33 21.39 27.94
C ALA A 405 27.70 22.42 26.88
N LYS A 406 28.81 23.14 27.09
CA LYS A 406 29.40 24.04 26.09
C LYS A 406 30.41 23.27 25.25
N SER A 407 30.50 23.60 23.96
CA SER A 407 31.59 23.11 23.12
C SER A 407 32.94 23.62 23.64
N GLN A 408 33.95 22.77 23.55
CA GLN A 408 35.33 23.07 23.91
C GLN A 408 36.21 22.83 22.68
N ARG A 409 37.41 23.42 22.64
CA ARG A 409 38.33 23.22 21.51
C ARG A 409 39.78 23.07 21.95
N THR A 410 40.56 22.33 21.18
CA THR A 410 42.01 22.23 21.36
C THR A 410 42.71 23.52 20.95
N GLN A 411 44.01 23.61 21.26
CA GLN A 411 44.90 24.57 20.62
C GLN A 411 45.11 24.20 19.15
N VAL A 412 45.38 25.23 18.34
CA VAL A 412 45.77 25.11 16.93
C VAL A 412 47.18 24.54 16.83
N LYS A 413 47.38 23.54 15.97
CA LYS A 413 48.70 22.96 15.70
C LYS A 413 49.15 23.38 14.30
N PRO A 414 50.15 24.26 14.16
CA PRO A 414 50.46 24.83 12.87
C PRO A 414 51.16 23.84 11.94
N LYS A 415 50.86 23.92 10.64
CA LYS A 415 51.57 23.32 9.51
C LYS A 415 51.82 21.82 9.68
N THR A 416 50.76 21.06 9.94
CA THR A 416 50.84 19.62 10.13
C THR A 416 49.57 18.89 9.72
N LEU A 417 49.74 17.74 9.06
CA LEU A 417 48.67 16.78 8.79
C LEU A 417 48.59 15.66 9.84
N HIS A 418 49.49 15.71 10.83
CA HIS A 418 49.62 14.74 11.92
C HIS A 418 49.73 15.47 13.28
N PRO A 419 48.72 16.25 13.67
CA PRO A 419 48.79 17.03 14.90
C PRO A 419 48.78 16.13 16.14
N VAL A 420 49.64 16.46 17.10
CA VAL A 420 49.59 15.92 18.46
C VAL A 420 49.00 16.99 19.37
N PHE A 421 47.82 16.71 19.92
CA PHE A 421 47.08 17.62 20.79
C PHE A 421 47.43 17.35 22.25
N ASP A 422 47.23 16.10 22.71
CA ASP A 422 47.36 15.67 24.11
C ASP A 422 46.61 16.59 25.09
N GLU A 423 45.38 16.96 24.72
CA GLU A 423 44.52 17.87 25.50
C GLU A 423 43.33 17.11 26.11
N THR A 424 42.97 17.44 27.34
CA THR A 424 41.90 16.79 28.11
C THR A 424 40.76 17.74 28.39
N PHE A 425 39.53 17.29 28.13
CA PHE A 425 38.29 18.02 28.36
C PHE A 425 37.41 17.27 29.36
N TYR A 426 36.67 18.04 30.16
CA TYR A 426 35.76 17.51 31.16
C TYR A 426 34.34 17.99 30.89
N PHE A 427 33.38 17.08 30.98
CA PHE A 427 31.96 17.38 30.87
C PHE A 427 31.19 16.79 32.04
N ARG A 428 30.23 17.53 32.56
CA ARG A 428 29.28 17.02 33.55
C ARG A 428 28.19 16.24 32.83
N VAL A 429 28.07 14.94 33.13
CA VAL A 429 27.12 14.01 32.49
C VAL A 429 26.49 13.13 33.57
N THR A 430 25.17 13.16 33.71
CA THR A 430 24.47 12.28 34.65
C THR A 430 24.44 10.83 34.14
N PRO A 431 24.22 9.84 35.02
CA PRO A 431 24.12 8.43 34.60
C PRO A 431 23.01 8.18 33.57
N GLU A 432 21.91 8.92 33.65
CA GLU A 432 20.79 8.85 32.70
C GLU A 432 21.21 9.38 31.33
N GLN A 433 21.89 10.52 31.28
CA GLN A 433 22.42 11.10 30.05
C GLN A 433 23.48 10.19 29.40
N HIS A 434 24.35 9.58 30.20
CA HIS A 434 25.37 8.64 29.72
C HIS A 434 24.75 7.38 29.08
N LYS A 435 23.63 6.89 29.62
CA LYS A 435 22.90 5.73 29.09
C LYS A 435 21.95 6.06 27.94
N HIS A 436 21.80 7.34 27.58
CA HIS A 436 20.87 7.76 26.54
C HIS A 436 21.30 7.21 25.17
N ARG A 437 20.39 6.58 24.43
CA ARG A 437 20.71 5.84 23.18
C ARG A 437 21.40 6.69 22.11
N ALA A 438 21.06 7.98 22.04
CA ALA A 438 21.56 8.93 21.06
C ALA A 438 22.75 9.76 21.57
N ALA A 439 23.17 9.57 22.83
CA ALA A 439 24.24 10.38 23.40
C ALA A 439 25.60 10.04 22.79
N CYS A 440 26.28 11.06 22.28
CA CYS A 440 27.61 10.94 21.72
C CYS A 440 28.46 12.20 21.93
N VAL A 441 29.78 12.02 21.81
CA VAL A 441 30.74 13.11 21.60
C VAL A 441 30.93 13.29 20.11
N LEU A 442 30.71 14.50 19.62
CA LEU A 442 31.04 14.91 18.26
C LEU A 442 32.40 15.62 18.28
N PHE A 443 33.32 15.14 17.45
CA PHE A 443 34.62 15.73 17.23
C PHE A 443 34.65 16.34 15.83
N THR A 444 34.85 17.65 15.75
CA THR A 444 34.94 18.39 14.48
C THR A 444 36.34 18.93 14.32
N VAL A 445 37.08 18.43 13.33
CA VAL A 445 38.41 18.92 12.97
C VAL A 445 38.25 20.05 11.98
N MET A 446 38.80 21.20 12.33
CA MET A 446 38.80 22.42 11.53
C MET A 446 40.25 22.82 11.23
N ASP A 447 40.46 23.49 10.12
CA ASP A 447 41.68 24.23 9.83
C ASP A 447 41.52 25.69 10.26
N TYR A 448 42.57 26.27 10.84
CA TYR A 448 42.53 27.65 11.31
C TYR A 448 43.05 28.61 10.26
N ASP A 449 42.18 29.49 9.79
CA ASP A 449 42.54 30.54 8.85
C ASP A 449 42.58 31.92 9.50
N TRP A 450 43.65 32.66 9.26
CA TRP A 450 43.79 34.00 9.83
C TRP A 450 43.00 35.07 9.06
N LEU A 451 42.80 34.90 7.75
CA LEU A 451 42.14 35.88 6.85
C LEU A 451 40.76 35.46 6.34
N SER A 452 40.36 34.22 6.53
CA SER A 452 39.11 33.64 6.03
C SER A 452 38.36 32.88 7.12
N THR A 453 37.22 32.31 6.76
CA THR A 453 36.52 31.34 7.62
C THR A 453 37.31 30.05 7.68
N ASN A 454 37.47 29.51 8.88
CA ASN A 454 38.08 28.20 9.11
C ASN A 454 37.45 27.10 8.24
N ASP A 455 38.28 26.33 7.56
CA ASP A 455 37.85 25.23 6.70
C ASP A 455 37.58 23.94 7.48
N PHE A 456 36.53 23.21 7.09
CA PHE A 456 36.17 21.96 7.75
C PHE A 456 37.02 20.80 7.22
N ALA A 457 37.86 20.19 8.05
CA ALA A 457 38.67 19.04 7.64
C ALA A 457 37.84 17.75 7.65
N GLY A 458 37.08 17.51 8.71
CA GLY A 458 36.26 16.32 8.89
C GLY A 458 35.69 16.20 10.29
N GLU A 459 34.72 15.33 10.47
CA GLU A 459 34.14 15.01 11.77
C GLU A 459 34.17 13.51 12.09
N ALA A 460 34.12 13.19 13.38
CA ALA A 460 33.88 11.85 13.86
C ALA A 460 32.99 11.86 15.11
N THR A 461 32.25 10.78 15.33
CA THR A 461 31.32 10.67 16.46
C THR A 461 31.65 9.45 17.31
N ALA A 462 31.62 9.56 18.64
CA ALA A 462 31.78 8.43 19.54
C ALA A 462 30.59 8.32 20.50
N SER A 463 29.96 7.13 20.57
CA SER A 463 28.83 6.92 21.48
C SER A 463 29.29 6.94 22.93
N LEU A 464 28.53 7.60 23.81
CA LEU A 464 28.82 7.56 25.24
C LEU A 464 28.72 6.14 25.82
N GLY A 465 27.85 5.30 25.26
CA GLY A 465 27.71 3.90 25.69
C GLY A 465 28.93 3.02 25.38
N ASP A 466 29.86 3.49 24.54
CA ASP A 466 31.10 2.77 24.22
C ASP A 466 32.25 3.11 25.19
N PHE A 467 32.05 4.09 26.08
CA PHE A 467 33.12 4.56 26.97
C PHE A 467 33.30 3.64 28.18
N ALA A 468 34.57 3.39 28.53
CA ALA A 468 34.90 2.63 29.71
C ALA A 468 34.38 3.33 30.98
N VAL A 469 33.87 2.55 31.92
CA VAL A 469 33.54 2.98 33.28
C VAL A 469 34.56 2.34 34.22
N PRO A 470 35.65 3.04 34.59
CA PRO A 470 36.66 2.49 35.47
C PRO A 470 36.04 2.12 36.83
N ASP A 471 36.19 0.87 37.23
CA ASP A 471 35.55 0.36 38.45
C ASP A 471 36.19 0.92 39.74
N ARG A 472 35.40 1.00 40.80
CA ARG A 472 35.78 1.46 42.15
C ARG A 472 36.74 0.46 42.83
N ALA A 473 38.03 0.49 42.50
CA ALA A 473 39.07 -0.06 43.40
C ALA A 473 40.48 0.45 43.07
N GLY A 474 40.96 1.43 43.83
CA GLY A 474 42.35 1.43 44.30
C GLY A 474 43.50 1.75 43.34
N ALA A 475 43.28 2.36 42.17
CA ALA A 475 44.38 2.84 41.34
C ALA A 475 44.35 4.37 41.19
N HIS A 476 45.27 5.07 41.88
CA HIS A 476 45.65 6.43 41.53
C HIS A 476 46.32 6.41 40.15
N GLY A 477 45.51 6.39 39.09
CA GLY A 477 45.94 6.30 37.69
C GLY A 477 44.82 6.11 36.67
N GLY A 478 43.57 6.42 37.04
CA GLY A 478 42.32 5.94 36.43
C GLY A 478 42.06 6.22 34.94
N GLY A 479 42.83 7.09 34.27
CA GLY A 479 42.69 7.33 32.83
C GLY A 479 43.62 6.49 31.95
N ARG A 480 44.86 6.20 32.39
CA ARG A 480 45.91 5.63 31.50
C ARG A 480 45.68 4.18 31.07
N ALA A 481 44.85 3.44 31.79
CA ALA A 481 44.54 2.04 31.47
C ALA A 481 43.48 1.89 30.35
N VAL A 482 42.79 2.97 29.98
CA VAL A 482 41.76 2.95 28.94
C VAL A 482 42.40 3.01 27.56
N GLN A 483 42.08 2.03 26.71
CA GLN A 483 42.59 2.01 25.34
C GLN A 483 42.03 3.18 24.54
N PRO A 484 42.86 3.89 23.75
CA PRO A 484 42.38 4.90 22.83
C PRO A 484 41.46 4.31 21.76
N LEU A 485 40.37 5.01 21.47
CA LEU A 485 39.49 4.77 20.35
C LEU A 485 40.06 5.44 19.10
N LEU A 486 40.17 4.68 18.02
CA LEU A 486 40.52 5.21 16.71
C LEU A 486 39.23 5.54 15.95
N LEU A 487 39.09 6.80 15.54
CA LEU A 487 37.93 7.31 14.83
C LEU A 487 38.33 7.78 13.43
N HIS A 488 37.62 7.34 12.41
CA HIS A 488 37.80 7.80 11.04
C HIS A 488 37.01 9.09 10.81
N LEU A 489 37.63 10.07 10.15
CA LEU A 489 37.01 11.35 9.84
C LEU A 489 36.09 11.25 8.64
N THR A 490 35.00 11.98 8.62
CA THR A 490 34.06 12.03 7.50
C THR A 490 33.66 13.44 7.18
N ARG A 491 33.23 13.64 5.93
CA ARG A 491 32.65 14.86 5.41
C ARG A 491 31.19 14.54 5.05
N PRO A 492 30.25 14.61 6.00
CA PRO A 492 28.85 14.27 5.73
C PRO A 492 28.22 15.29 4.78
N LYS A 493 27.17 14.88 4.04
CA LYS A 493 26.24 15.79 3.34
C LYS A 493 24.88 15.71 4.03
N PRO A 494 24.65 16.48 5.11
CA PRO A 494 23.42 16.40 5.89
C PRO A 494 22.19 16.72 5.05
N SER A 495 22.28 17.70 4.14
CA SER A 495 21.19 18.16 3.26
C SER A 495 20.48 17.04 2.47
N GLU A 496 21.18 15.94 2.17
CA GLU A 496 20.65 14.82 1.40
C GLU A 496 19.79 13.85 2.24
N LYS A 497 19.89 13.90 3.58
CA LYS A 497 19.18 12.96 4.46
C LYS A 497 17.68 13.29 4.59
N PRO A 498 16.77 12.30 4.56
CA PRO A 498 15.33 12.53 4.77
C PRO A 498 15.00 13.27 6.07
N ILE A 499 15.69 12.92 7.18
CA ILE A 499 15.51 13.56 8.49
C ILE A 499 15.81 15.07 8.41
N MET A 500 16.82 15.48 7.64
CA MET A 500 17.16 16.90 7.50
C MET A 500 16.09 17.67 6.74
N LYS A 501 15.49 17.08 5.70
CA LYS A 501 14.36 17.69 4.97
C LYS A 501 13.14 17.88 5.86
N MET A 502 12.86 16.94 6.75
CA MET A 502 11.76 17.02 7.73
C MET A 502 12.02 18.11 8.78
N LEU A 503 13.23 18.19 9.32
CA LEU A 503 13.58 19.24 10.28
C LEU A 503 13.58 20.63 9.62
N GLU A 504 14.00 20.73 8.36
CA GLU A 504 14.00 21.98 7.60
C GLU A 504 12.59 22.53 7.38
N SER A 505 11.61 21.66 7.13
CA SER A 505 10.22 22.07 6.90
C SER A 505 9.58 22.68 8.17
N ARG A 506 10.04 22.29 9.37
CA ARG A 506 9.54 22.80 10.67
C ARG A 506 9.99 24.24 10.96
N THR A 507 9.51 25.20 10.18
CA THR A 507 9.92 26.62 10.23
C THR A 507 9.60 27.34 11.54
N THR A 508 8.61 26.88 12.30
CA THR A 508 8.18 27.45 13.58
C THR A 508 8.87 26.83 14.79
N ASP A 509 9.52 25.67 14.62
CA ASP A 509 10.22 24.96 15.68
C ASP A 509 11.65 25.49 15.83
N ARG A 510 11.92 26.14 16.95
CA ARG A 510 13.23 26.76 17.22
C ARG A 510 14.36 25.74 17.26
N GLU A 511 14.15 24.57 17.86
CA GLU A 511 15.20 23.54 17.99
C GLU A 511 15.54 22.97 16.62
N ALA A 512 14.51 22.64 15.81
CA ALA A 512 14.70 22.15 14.46
C ALA A 512 15.48 23.16 13.60
N GLN A 513 15.09 24.44 13.65
CA GLN A 513 15.75 25.49 12.85
C GLN A 513 17.19 25.77 13.32
N GLU A 514 17.47 25.77 14.63
CA GLU A 514 18.84 25.91 15.15
C GLU A 514 19.72 24.74 14.71
N PHE A 515 19.20 23.51 14.77
CA PHE A 515 19.92 22.31 14.32
C PHE A 515 20.17 22.33 12.80
N VAL A 516 19.15 22.59 11.98
CA VAL A 516 19.27 22.67 10.51
C VAL A 516 20.27 23.74 10.09
N ARG A 517 20.21 24.93 10.71
CA ARG A 517 21.15 26.01 10.45
C ARG A 517 22.58 25.58 10.76
N LYS A 518 22.82 24.96 11.92
CA LYS A 518 24.14 24.46 12.31
C LYS A 518 24.68 23.44 11.30
N MET A 519 23.85 22.50 10.85
CA MET A 519 24.26 21.49 9.86
C MET A 519 24.56 22.10 8.48
N LYS A 520 23.78 23.12 8.05
CA LYS A 520 24.04 23.84 6.79
C LYS A 520 25.30 24.70 6.86
N ASP A 521 25.55 25.37 7.98
CA ASP A 521 26.75 26.18 8.18
C ASP A 521 28.00 25.29 8.17
N LEU A 522 27.91 24.07 8.76
CA LEU A 522 28.95 23.05 8.66
C LEU A 522 29.19 22.63 7.20
N GLU A 523 28.13 22.33 6.45
CA GLU A 523 28.23 21.90 5.04
C GLU A 523 28.86 22.99 4.15
N LYS A 524 28.53 24.26 4.39
CA LYS A 524 29.15 25.39 3.69
C LYS A 524 30.65 25.51 3.96
N SER A 525 31.09 25.20 5.20
CA SER A 525 32.52 25.25 5.56
C SER A 525 33.37 24.12 4.94
N MET A 526 32.75 23.20 4.19
CA MET A 526 33.46 22.10 3.53
C MET A 526 34.10 22.50 2.19
N GLY A 527 33.74 23.67 1.64
CA GLY A 527 34.10 24.11 0.29
C GLY A 527 33.39 23.30 -0.82
N ASP A 528 33.44 23.79 -2.05
CA ASP A 528 32.99 23.02 -3.22
C ASP A 528 34.00 21.90 -3.49
N GLU A 529 33.55 20.64 -3.55
CA GLU A 529 34.37 19.51 -4.00
C GLU A 529 34.61 19.67 -5.51
N GLU A 530 35.73 20.28 -5.93
CA GLU A 530 36.22 20.20 -7.32
C GLU A 530 36.82 18.83 -7.66
#